data_AF-A0A347VU57-F1
#
_entry.id   AF-A0A347VU57-F1
#
_cell.length_a   1.000
_cell.length_b   1.000
_cell.length_c   1.000
_cell.angle_alpha   90.00
_cell.angle_beta   90.00
_cell.angle_gamma   90.00
#
_symmetry.space_group_name_H-M   'P 1'
#
loop_
_entity.id
_entity.type
_entity.pdbx_description
1 polymer ?
#
loop_
_entity_poly.entity_id
_entity_poly.type
_entity_poly.pdbx_seq_one_letter_code
_entity_poly.pdbx_strand_id
1 'polypeptide(L)'
;MLESPIDSISTQLFETNTCPYLPKLYGIYKSVKEIDFNKLPNSFVLKTNHDSGGVIIVQDKEALLKNPFILEQMLEKLTLHLNTNYYDFSREYHYKAIESRIFAEEMLGQNGEIPDDYKIHTFKDKMYMQVDFERFSNHTRAFFTQDFEALPFSLCYPLPQNPQYLAQKPKNIESMFAIARILGSSCNYVRVDLYNIKGKIFVGELTFTHGGGTETFNPKEYDRILGDIWEI
;
A
#
# COMPACT_ATOMS: atom_id res chain seq x y z
N MET A 1 16.34 -11.66 -6.05
CA MET A 1 15.60 -10.67 -6.88
C MET A 1 15.45 -9.32 -6.18
N LEU A 2 15.39 -9.25 -4.83
CA LEU A 2 15.23 -8.00 -4.06
C LEU A 2 16.49 -7.09 -3.99
N GLU A 3 17.61 -7.49 -4.58
CA GLU A 3 18.90 -6.76 -4.48
C GLU A 3 19.36 -6.17 -5.82
N SER A 4 18.59 -6.36 -6.90
CA SER A 4 18.96 -5.82 -8.21
C SER A 4 18.75 -4.29 -8.20
N PRO A 5 19.77 -3.48 -8.57
CA PRO A 5 19.60 -2.04 -8.70
C PRO A 5 18.45 -1.71 -9.63
N ILE A 6 17.63 -0.71 -9.31
CA ILE A 6 16.40 -0.38 -10.08
C ILE A 6 16.74 -0.09 -11.55
N ASP A 7 17.86 0.57 -11.78
CA ASP A 7 18.34 0.88 -13.14
C ASP A 7 18.62 -0.39 -13.97
N SER A 8 19.03 -1.48 -13.33
CA SER A 8 19.30 -2.77 -14.01
C SER A 8 18.03 -3.53 -14.39
N ILE A 9 16.89 -3.19 -13.79
CA ILE A 9 15.61 -3.86 -14.01
C ILE A 9 14.51 -2.95 -14.58
N SER A 10 14.86 -1.73 -15.01
CA SER A 10 13.89 -0.72 -15.45
C SER A 10 13.01 -1.23 -16.59
N THR A 11 13.57 -1.96 -17.56
CA THR A 11 12.78 -2.57 -18.65
C THR A 11 11.77 -3.59 -18.11
N GLN A 12 12.17 -4.50 -17.23
CA GLN A 12 11.22 -5.46 -16.63
C GLN A 12 10.13 -4.74 -15.82
N LEU A 13 10.46 -3.65 -15.13
CA LEU A 13 9.46 -2.85 -14.40
C LEU A 13 8.41 -2.25 -15.36
N PHE A 14 8.81 -1.73 -16.52
CA PHE A 14 7.84 -1.23 -17.51
C PHE A 14 7.07 -2.35 -18.23
N GLU A 15 7.64 -3.56 -18.36
CA GLU A 15 6.92 -4.74 -18.88
C GLU A 15 5.75 -5.13 -17.96
N THR A 16 5.79 -4.80 -16.67
CA THR A 16 4.67 -5.05 -15.75
C THR A 16 3.39 -4.32 -16.13
N ASN A 17 3.44 -3.33 -17.03
CA ASN A 17 2.25 -2.68 -17.59
C ASN A 17 1.30 -3.64 -18.34
N THR A 18 1.75 -4.85 -18.68
CA THR A 18 0.88 -5.90 -19.23
C THR A 18 0.14 -6.70 -18.14
N CYS A 19 0.53 -6.56 -16.87
CA CYS A 19 -0.11 -7.22 -15.75
C CYS A 19 -1.43 -6.50 -15.40
N PRO A 20 -2.58 -7.17 -15.44
CA PRO A 20 -3.88 -6.53 -15.17
C PRO A 20 -4.10 -6.22 -13.68
N TYR A 21 -3.23 -6.70 -12.78
CA TYR A 21 -3.31 -6.52 -11.34
C TYR A 21 -2.39 -5.40 -10.82
N LEU A 22 -1.71 -4.66 -11.68
CA LEU A 22 -0.86 -3.54 -11.28
C LEU A 22 -1.37 -2.23 -11.89
N PRO A 23 -1.28 -1.11 -11.16
CA PRO A 23 -1.45 0.21 -11.76
C PRO A 23 -0.43 0.39 -12.89
N LYS A 24 -0.80 1.08 -13.97
CA LYS A 24 0.19 1.38 -15.00
C LYS A 24 1.31 2.27 -14.47
N LEU A 25 2.54 1.89 -14.76
CA LEU A 25 3.74 2.66 -14.49
C LEU A 25 4.04 3.61 -15.67
N TYR A 26 4.08 4.90 -15.39
CA TYR A 26 4.38 5.95 -16.37
C TYR A 26 5.84 6.42 -16.32
N GLY A 27 6.50 6.31 -15.17
CA GLY A 27 7.86 6.79 -15.01
C GLY A 27 8.52 6.36 -13.70
N ILE A 28 9.85 6.27 -13.73
CA ILE A 28 10.71 6.05 -12.56
C ILE A 28 11.79 7.13 -12.60
N TYR A 29 11.97 7.87 -11.51
CA TYR A 29 12.86 9.03 -11.46
C TYR A 29 13.79 8.96 -10.26
N LYS A 30 15.03 9.43 -10.43
CA LYS A 30 16.01 9.55 -9.33
C LYS A 30 15.85 10.84 -8.54
N SER A 31 15.28 11.87 -9.17
CA SER A 31 15.05 13.16 -8.54
C SER A 31 13.80 13.83 -9.08
N VAL A 32 13.26 14.77 -8.31
CA VAL A 32 12.11 15.58 -8.74
C VAL A 32 12.38 16.41 -10.00
N LYS A 33 13.66 16.68 -10.32
CA LYS A 33 14.08 17.44 -11.50
C LYS A 33 13.97 16.65 -12.80
N GLU A 34 13.92 15.32 -12.71
CA GLU A 34 13.79 14.42 -13.86
C GLU A 34 12.32 14.20 -14.28
N ILE A 35 11.36 14.67 -13.47
CA ILE A 35 9.94 14.48 -13.74
C ILE A 35 9.54 15.33 -14.96
N ASP A 36 9.25 14.65 -16.07
CA ASP A 36 8.73 15.26 -17.29
C ASP A 36 7.20 15.21 -17.31
N PHE A 37 6.57 16.26 -16.78
CA PHE A 37 5.11 16.39 -16.71
C PHE A 37 4.40 16.31 -18.08
N ASN A 38 5.11 16.55 -19.19
CA ASN A 38 4.52 16.44 -20.53
C ASN A 38 4.25 14.99 -20.93
N LYS A 39 5.00 14.04 -20.35
CA LYS A 39 4.82 12.60 -20.59
C LYS A 39 3.79 11.95 -19.67
N LEU A 40 3.38 12.64 -18.60
CA LEU A 40 2.40 12.15 -17.65
C LEU A 40 0.97 12.49 -18.09
N PRO A 41 -0.01 11.61 -17.82
CA PRO A 41 -1.43 11.91 -18.05
C PRO A 41 -1.91 13.08 -17.18
N ASN A 42 -3.17 13.51 -17.36
CA ASN A 42 -3.70 14.61 -16.54
C ASN A 42 -3.88 14.24 -15.06
N SER A 43 -3.98 12.94 -14.74
CA SER A 43 -4.05 12.45 -13.36
C SER A 43 -3.12 11.26 -13.13
N PHE A 44 -2.37 11.28 -12.04
CA PHE A 44 -1.39 10.25 -11.69
C PHE A 44 -1.08 10.32 -10.19
N VAL A 45 -0.37 9.31 -9.68
CA VAL A 45 0.17 9.30 -8.32
C VAL A 45 1.69 9.27 -8.40
N LEU A 46 2.36 10.11 -7.62
CA LEU A 46 3.81 10.02 -7.41
C LEU A 46 4.05 9.38 -6.03
N LYS A 47 4.88 8.35 -5.99
CA LYS A 47 5.20 7.63 -4.75
C LYS A 47 6.70 7.38 -4.65
N THR A 48 7.28 7.54 -3.46
CA THR A 48 8.60 7.00 -3.16
C THR A 48 8.51 5.52 -2.78
N ASN A 49 9.54 4.75 -3.10
CA ASN A 49 9.56 3.28 -2.94
C ASN A 49 10.22 2.79 -1.63
N HIS A 50 10.68 3.68 -0.77
CA HIS A 50 11.62 3.37 0.32
C HIS A 50 11.21 3.99 1.67
N ASP A 51 9.95 4.38 1.81
CA ASP A 51 9.44 5.02 3.02
C ASP A 51 7.94 4.75 3.24
N SER A 52 7.37 5.43 4.25
CA SER A 52 5.94 5.61 4.42
C SER A 52 5.55 7.09 4.29
N GLY A 53 4.44 7.35 3.59
CA GLY A 53 3.83 8.67 3.47
C GLY A 53 4.35 9.54 2.32
N GLY A 54 5.38 9.10 1.60
CA GLY A 54 5.93 9.78 0.42
C GLY A 54 5.05 9.62 -0.83
N VAL A 55 3.77 9.93 -0.69
CA VAL A 55 2.75 9.84 -1.74
C VAL A 55 2.18 11.22 -2.03
N ILE A 56 2.00 11.51 -3.32
CA ILE A 56 1.35 12.69 -3.88
C ILE A 56 0.31 12.22 -4.89
N ILE A 57 -0.93 12.71 -4.76
CA ILE A 57 -2.02 12.44 -5.69
C ILE A 57 -2.23 13.68 -6.55
N VAL A 58 -2.12 13.55 -7.87
CA VAL A 58 -2.39 14.61 -8.83
C VAL A 58 -3.67 14.25 -9.59
N GLN A 59 -4.77 14.95 -9.29
CA GLN A 59 -6.06 14.73 -9.96
C GLN A 59 -6.22 15.60 -11.23
N ASP A 60 -5.58 16.77 -11.25
CA ASP A 60 -5.59 17.70 -12.37
C ASP A 60 -4.20 18.34 -12.52
N LYS A 61 -3.39 17.77 -13.42
CA LYS A 61 -2.04 18.23 -13.74
C LYS A 61 -2.07 19.65 -14.30
N GLU A 62 -3.01 19.97 -15.17
CA GLU A 62 -3.11 21.30 -15.77
C GLU A 62 -3.42 22.38 -14.72
N ALA A 63 -4.28 22.08 -13.73
CA ALA A 63 -4.52 22.98 -12.61
C ALA A 63 -3.28 23.10 -11.69
N LEU A 64 -2.60 21.99 -11.42
CA LEU A 64 -1.37 21.97 -10.62
C LEU A 64 -0.27 22.83 -11.25
N LEU A 65 -0.01 22.68 -12.55
CA LEU A 65 1.04 23.42 -13.26
C LEU A 65 0.76 24.94 -13.33
N LYS A 66 -0.51 25.36 -13.20
CA LYS A 66 -0.90 26.77 -13.08
C LYS A 66 -0.72 27.33 -11.66
N ASN A 67 -0.48 26.48 -10.67
CA ASN A 67 -0.30 26.86 -9.28
C ASN A 67 1.14 26.54 -8.80
N PRO A 68 2.12 27.42 -9.07
CA PRO A 68 3.53 27.15 -8.76
C PRO A 68 3.77 26.91 -7.27
N PHE A 69 3.00 27.53 -6.37
CA PHE A 69 3.14 27.34 -4.93
C PHE A 69 2.76 25.93 -4.46
N ILE A 70 1.70 25.35 -5.02
CA ILE A 70 1.31 23.96 -4.71
C ILE A 70 2.28 22.97 -5.36
N LEU A 71 2.71 23.26 -6.59
CA LEU A 71 3.72 22.46 -7.28
C LEU A 71 5.03 22.41 -6.49
N GLU A 72 5.50 23.55 -5.97
CA GLU A 72 6.72 23.63 -5.16
C GLU A 72 6.62 22.79 -3.89
N GLN A 73 5.56 22.95 -3.09
CA GLN A 73 5.34 22.15 -1.87
C GLN A 73 5.30 20.64 -2.14
N MET A 74 4.70 20.24 -3.26
CA MET A 74 4.66 18.84 -3.70
C MET A 74 6.08 18.30 -3.98
N LEU A 75 6.88 19.06 -4.73
CA LEU A 75 8.26 18.68 -5.06
C LEU A 75 9.18 18.71 -3.83
N GLU A 76 8.96 19.65 -2.91
CA GLU A 76 9.65 19.71 -1.63
C GLU A 76 9.36 18.47 -0.78
N LYS A 77 8.08 18.06 -0.66
CA LYS A 77 7.71 16.83 0.04
C LYS A 77 8.43 15.62 -0.57
N LEU A 78 8.37 15.44 -1.89
CA LEU A 78 9.05 14.32 -2.55
C LEU A 78 10.58 14.36 -2.36
N THR A 79 11.17 15.55 -2.39
CA THR A 79 12.62 15.75 -2.16
C THR A 79 13.01 15.40 -0.73
N LEU A 80 12.20 15.80 0.26
CA LEU A 80 12.42 15.45 1.66
C LEU A 80 12.39 13.94 1.85
N HIS A 81 11.38 13.28 1.30
CA HIS A 81 11.22 11.83 1.35
C HIS A 81 12.38 11.10 0.67
N LEU A 82 12.76 11.49 -0.55
CA LEU A 82 13.92 10.92 -1.28
C LEU A 82 15.25 11.00 -0.52
N ASN A 83 15.43 12.04 0.31
CA ASN A 83 16.65 12.30 1.05
C ASN A 83 16.61 11.75 2.49
N THR A 84 15.53 11.09 2.89
CA THR A 84 15.34 10.57 4.25
C THR A 84 15.31 9.05 4.23
N ASN A 85 16.26 8.40 4.90
CA ASN A 85 16.20 6.95 5.08
C ASN A 85 15.17 6.61 6.17
N TYR A 86 14.05 6.00 5.79
CA TYR A 86 12.96 5.70 6.72
C TYR A 86 13.39 4.79 7.89
N TYR A 87 14.39 3.92 7.68
CA TYR A 87 14.98 3.07 8.72
C TYR A 87 15.50 3.87 9.93
N ASP A 88 16.03 5.08 9.73
CA ASP A 88 16.63 5.86 10.82
C ASP A 88 15.61 6.26 11.88
N PHE A 89 14.35 6.35 11.49
CA PHE A 89 13.21 6.64 12.37
C PHE A 89 12.44 5.38 12.76
N SER A 90 12.02 4.56 11.79
CA SER A 90 11.08 3.44 12.06
C SER A 90 11.77 2.15 12.51
N ARG A 91 13.09 2.02 12.27
CA ARG A 91 13.89 0.80 12.51
C ARG A 91 13.43 -0.42 11.72
N GLU A 92 12.60 -0.22 10.71
CA GLU A 92 12.21 -1.27 9.78
C GLU A 92 13.37 -1.59 8.83
N TYR A 93 14.08 -2.66 9.14
CA TYR A 93 15.38 -3.01 8.54
C TYR A 93 15.35 -3.06 7.00
N HIS A 94 14.23 -3.49 6.42
CA HIS A 94 14.10 -3.66 4.98
C HIS A 94 14.28 -2.35 4.20
N TYR A 95 13.92 -1.19 4.76
CA TYR A 95 14.13 0.10 4.10
C TYR A 95 15.58 0.54 4.04
N LYS A 96 16.45 0.03 4.92
CA LYS A 96 17.83 0.51 5.11
C LYS A 96 18.65 0.55 3.83
N ALA A 97 18.46 -0.45 2.96
CA ALA A 97 19.26 -0.66 1.75
C ALA A 97 18.49 -0.37 0.45
N ILE A 98 17.22 0.04 0.52
CA ILE A 98 16.43 0.31 -0.68
C ILE A 98 16.94 1.56 -1.35
N GLU A 99 17.28 1.44 -2.63
CA GLU A 99 17.64 2.59 -3.45
C GLU A 99 16.40 3.47 -3.69
N SER A 100 16.47 4.75 -3.30
CA SER A 100 15.34 5.67 -3.39
C SER A 100 15.04 6.07 -4.84
N ARG A 101 13.75 6.05 -5.19
CA ARG A 101 13.18 6.45 -6.48
C ARG A 101 11.79 7.02 -6.29
N ILE A 102 11.36 7.84 -7.25
CA ILE A 102 9.97 8.26 -7.41
C ILE A 102 9.35 7.44 -8.54
N PHE A 103 8.23 6.79 -8.26
CA PHE A 103 7.41 6.09 -9.24
C PHE A 103 6.20 6.97 -9.57
N ALA A 104 5.93 7.16 -10.87
CA ALA A 104 4.72 7.78 -11.37
C ALA A 104 3.77 6.70 -11.88
N GLU A 105 2.63 6.54 -11.21
CA GLU A 105 1.69 5.44 -11.43
C GLU A 105 0.30 5.96 -11.82
N GLU A 106 -0.49 5.06 -12.40
CA GLU A 106 -1.91 5.25 -12.66
C GLU A 106 -2.65 5.63 -11.37
N MET A 107 -3.40 6.72 -11.44
CA MET A 107 -4.34 7.06 -10.38
C MET A 107 -5.54 6.14 -10.49
N LEU A 108 -5.68 5.28 -9.49
CA LEU A 108 -6.80 4.39 -9.36
C LEU A 108 -8.00 5.13 -8.74
N GLY A 109 -9.17 5.04 -9.40
CA GLY A 109 -10.36 5.81 -9.04
C GLY A 109 -10.45 7.16 -9.78
N GLN A 110 -11.65 7.74 -9.86
CA GLN A 110 -11.87 9.05 -10.49
C GLN A 110 -12.81 9.90 -9.65
N ASN A 111 -12.73 11.23 -9.80
CA ASN A 111 -13.65 12.20 -9.18
C ASN A 111 -13.78 12.08 -7.65
N GLY A 112 -12.68 11.78 -6.97
CA GLY A 112 -12.67 11.60 -5.51
C GLY A 112 -13.16 10.24 -5.02
N GLU A 113 -13.45 9.29 -5.92
CA GLU A 113 -13.67 7.88 -5.56
C GLU A 113 -12.35 7.32 -4.99
N ILE A 114 -12.32 7.11 -3.67
CA ILE A 114 -11.22 6.45 -2.99
C ILE A 114 -11.43 4.94 -3.18
N PRO A 115 -10.46 4.21 -3.77
CA PRO A 115 -10.59 2.76 -3.92
C PRO A 115 -10.79 2.08 -2.58
N ASP A 116 -11.64 1.05 -2.54
CA ASP A 116 -11.73 0.17 -1.38
C ASP A 116 -10.36 -0.51 -1.18
N ASP A 117 -9.81 -0.37 0.02
CA ASP A 117 -8.46 -0.79 0.39
C ASP A 117 -8.53 -1.96 1.38
N TYR A 118 -8.16 -3.15 0.91
CA TYR A 118 -8.17 -4.40 1.67
C TYR A 118 -6.75 -4.85 1.95
N LYS A 119 -6.46 -5.21 3.20
CA LYS A 119 -5.14 -5.68 3.62
C LYS A 119 -5.21 -7.15 3.98
N ILE A 120 -4.47 -8.00 3.29
CA ILE A 120 -4.44 -9.43 3.60
C ILE A 120 -3.12 -9.75 4.29
N HIS A 121 -3.18 -10.02 5.57
CA HIS A 121 -2.06 -10.52 6.36
C HIS A 121 -1.89 -12.01 6.06
N THR A 122 -0.75 -12.37 5.49
CA THR A 122 -0.42 -13.75 5.15
C THR A 122 0.66 -14.27 6.09
N PHE A 123 0.40 -15.41 6.73
CA PHE A 123 1.28 -16.16 7.60
C PHE A 123 1.40 -17.57 7.03
N LYS A 124 2.25 -17.74 6.01
CA LYS A 124 2.32 -18.95 5.17
C LYS A 124 0.95 -19.39 4.63
N ASP A 125 0.32 -20.38 5.25
CA ASP A 125 -0.95 -20.97 4.86
C ASP A 125 -2.17 -20.26 5.49
N LYS A 126 -1.96 -19.50 6.58
CA LYS A 126 -3.02 -18.75 7.27
C LYS A 126 -3.11 -17.33 6.74
N MET A 127 -4.33 -16.85 6.49
CA MET A 127 -4.55 -15.49 6.01
C MET A 127 -5.71 -14.82 6.72
N TYR A 128 -5.55 -13.52 6.99
CA TYR A 128 -6.56 -12.68 7.62
C TYR A 128 -6.72 -11.37 6.86
N MET A 129 -7.96 -10.96 6.63
CA MET A 129 -8.27 -9.70 5.96
C MET A 129 -8.49 -8.60 6.99
N GLN A 130 -7.75 -7.52 6.90
CA GLN A 130 -7.97 -6.26 7.60
C GLN A 130 -8.76 -5.31 6.69
N VAL A 131 -9.76 -4.64 7.28
CA VAL A 131 -10.51 -3.55 6.66
C VAL A 131 -10.52 -2.34 7.58
N ASP A 132 -10.13 -1.19 7.05
CA ASP A 132 -10.17 0.10 7.73
C ASP A 132 -11.41 0.88 7.26
N PHE A 133 -12.26 1.29 8.19
CA PHE A 133 -13.49 2.05 7.91
C PHE A 133 -13.32 3.49 8.40
N GLU A 134 -13.97 4.43 7.69
CA GLU A 134 -14.03 5.85 8.09
C GLU A 134 -12.63 6.45 8.38
N ARG A 135 -11.62 6.07 7.59
CA ARG A 135 -10.20 6.39 7.79
C ARG A 135 -9.90 7.89 7.96
N PHE A 136 -10.72 8.76 7.38
CA PHE A 136 -10.55 10.22 7.43
C PHE A 136 -11.48 10.91 8.44
N SER A 137 -12.23 10.14 9.23
CA SER A 137 -13.11 10.62 10.28
C SER A 137 -12.95 9.76 11.54
N ASN A 138 -13.90 8.86 11.83
CA ASN A 138 -13.91 8.02 13.01
C ASN A 138 -13.29 6.64 12.69
N HIS A 139 -11.97 6.64 12.49
CA HIS A 139 -11.23 5.48 12.00
C HIS A 139 -11.42 4.26 12.91
N THR A 140 -12.05 3.22 12.35
CA THR A 140 -12.23 1.90 12.97
C THR A 140 -11.58 0.83 12.10
N ARG A 141 -11.21 -0.29 12.71
CA ARG A 141 -10.53 -1.40 12.03
C ARG A 141 -11.12 -2.72 12.47
N ALA A 142 -11.34 -3.62 11.52
CA ALA A 142 -11.73 -5.00 11.81
C ALA A 142 -10.86 -5.98 11.03
N PHE A 143 -10.72 -7.19 11.58
CA PHE A 143 -10.04 -8.31 10.95
C PHE A 143 -11.03 -9.44 10.72
N PHE A 144 -10.82 -10.20 9.64
CA PHE A 144 -11.71 -11.25 9.20
C PHE A 144 -10.93 -12.50 8.80
N THR A 145 -11.53 -13.66 9.02
CA THR A 145 -11.06 -14.94 8.46
C THR A 145 -11.25 -14.97 6.94
N GLN A 146 -10.75 -16.02 6.28
CA GLN A 146 -10.97 -16.23 4.85
C GLN A 146 -12.45 -16.39 4.46
N ASP A 147 -13.26 -16.92 5.36
CA ASP A 147 -14.71 -17.07 5.18
C ASP A 147 -15.47 -15.75 5.41
N PHE A 148 -14.75 -14.69 5.79
CA PHE A 148 -15.25 -13.37 6.16
C PHE A 148 -15.97 -13.34 7.51
N GLU A 149 -15.51 -14.14 8.47
CA GLU A 149 -15.98 -14.07 9.86
C GLU A 149 -15.12 -13.08 10.64
N ALA A 150 -15.74 -12.14 11.35
CA ALA A 150 -15.03 -11.12 12.11
C ALA A 150 -14.27 -11.75 13.29
N LEU A 151 -13.00 -11.36 13.46
CA LEU A 151 -12.16 -11.77 14.59
C LEU A 151 -12.39 -10.84 15.80
N PRO A 152 -12.43 -11.39 17.03
CA PRO A 152 -12.84 -10.62 18.20
C PRO A 152 -11.65 -9.90 18.85
N PHE A 153 -10.88 -9.15 18.05
CA PHE A 153 -9.81 -8.29 18.54
C PHE A 153 -9.70 -6.98 17.74
N SER A 154 -9.14 -5.96 18.37
CA SER A 154 -8.74 -4.71 17.74
C SER A 154 -7.21 -4.58 17.70
N LEU A 155 -6.68 -3.92 16.68
CA LEU A 155 -5.26 -3.58 16.55
C LEU A 155 -5.12 -2.07 16.30
N CYS A 156 -4.54 -1.35 17.27
CA CYS A 156 -4.36 0.11 17.30
C CYS A 156 -5.66 0.96 17.29
N TYR A 157 -6.65 0.57 16.48
CA TYR A 157 -7.93 1.25 16.28
C TYR A 157 -9.09 0.41 16.80
N PRO A 158 -10.18 1.03 17.31
CA PRO A 158 -11.34 0.32 17.81
C PRO A 158 -12.08 -0.47 16.72
N LEU A 159 -12.80 -1.51 17.12
CA LEU A 159 -13.73 -2.23 16.25
C LEU A 159 -14.88 -1.30 15.81
N PRO A 160 -15.41 -1.46 14.58
CA PRO A 160 -16.56 -0.71 14.12
C PRO A 160 -17.80 -1.04 14.98
N GLN A 161 -18.54 0.00 15.39
CA GLN A 161 -19.79 -0.17 16.13
C GLN A 161 -20.99 -0.48 15.23
N ASN A 162 -20.92 -0.07 13.96
CA ASN A 162 -21.97 -0.33 12.99
C ASN A 162 -21.85 -1.77 12.46
N PRO A 163 -22.82 -2.67 12.73
CA PRO A 163 -22.76 -4.06 12.29
C PRO A 163 -22.81 -4.20 10.77
N GLN A 164 -23.30 -3.19 10.04
CA GLN A 164 -23.30 -3.22 8.58
C GLN A 164 -21.88 -3.27 8.00
N TYR A 165 -20.89 -2.67 8.66
CA TYR A 165 -19.49 -2.73 8.21
C TYR A 165 -18.94 -4.15 8.27
N LEU A 166 -19.37 -4.94 9.26
CA LEU A 166 -19.00 -6.35 9.39
C LEU A 166 -19.68 -7.27 8.38
N ALA A 167 -20.74 -6.80 7.71
CA ALA A 167 -21.52 -7.57 6.73
C ALA A 167 -21.13 -7.29 5.26
N GLN A 168 -20.27 -6.31 4.99
CA GLN A 168 -19.91 -5.89 3.64
C GLN A 168 -18.80 -6.76 3.02
N LYS A 169 -19.13 -8.04 2.78
CA LYS A 169 -18.21 -8.99 2.14
C LYS A 169 -17.91 -8.57 0.69
N PRO A 170 -16.64 -8.43 0.29
CA PRO A 170 -16.28 -8.16 -1.09
C PRO A 170 -16.71 -9.33 -1.99
N LYS A 171 -17.35 -9.03 -3.12
CA LYS A 171 -17.84 -10.08 -4.05
C LYS A 171 -16.70 -10.94 -4.63
N ASN A 172 -15.50 -10.39 -4.73
CA ASN A 172 -14.30 -11.00 -5.31
C ASN A 172 -13.25 -11.36 -4.25
N ILE A 173 -13.67 -11.59 -3.00
CA ILE A 173 -12.80 -11.94 -1.87
C ILE A 173 -11.92 -13.19 -2.13
N GLU A 174 -12.46 -14.20 -2.82
CA GLU A 174 -11.70 -15.42 -3.15
C GLU A 174 -10.50 -15.09 -4.05
N SER A 175 -10.69 -14.24 -5.05
CA SER A 175 -9.62 -13.75 -5.93
C SER A 175 -8.59 -12.93 -5.15
N MET A 176 -9.01 -12.12 -4.19
CA MET A 176 -8.09 -11.35 -3.33
C MET A 176 -7.20 -12.27 -2.51
N PHE A 177 -7.77 -13.28 -1.84
CA PHE A 177 -6.97 -14.28 -1.11
C PHE A 177 -6.09 -15.13 -2.03
N ALA A 178 -6.53 -15.42 -3.26
CA ALA A 178 -5.70 -16.13 -4.23
C ALA A 178 -4.46 -15.31 -4.62
N ILE A 179 -4.63 -14.02 -4.90
CA ILE A 179 -3.52 -13.09 -5.19
C ILE A 179 -2.58 -12.99 -3.99
N ALA A 180 -3.12 -12.77 -2.79
CA ALA A 180 -2.32 -12.68 -1.57
C ALA A 180 -1.53 -13.96 -1.30
N ARG A 181 -2.12 -15.15 -1.53
CA ARG A 181 -1.42 -16.43 -1.39
C ARG A 181 -0.25 -16.56 -2.36
N ILE A 182 -0.41 -16.14 -3.62
CA ILE A 182 0.66 -16.18 -4.62
C ILE A 182 1.81 -15.26 -4.19
N LEU A 183 1.50 -14.01 -3.82
CA LEU A 183 2.50 -13.01 -3.44
C LEU A 183 3.18 -13.33 -2.10
N GLY A 184 2.45 -13.95 -1.17
CA GLY A 184 2.97 -14.36 0.14
C GLY A 184 3.70 -15.70 0.16
N SER A 185 3.63 -16.49 -0.93
CA SER A 185 4.16 -17.87 -0.95
C SER A 185 5.64 -18.01 -0.61
N SER A 186 6.45 -16.97 -0.84
CA SER A 186 7.88 -16.95 -0.53
C SER A 186 8.24 -16.29 0.80
N CYS A 187 7.25 -15.86 1.58
CA CYS A 187 7.45 -15.08 2.81
C CYS A 187 6.84 -15.81 4.00
N ASN A 188 7.53 -15.78 5.15
CA ASN A 188 6.96 -16.28 6.40
C ASN A 188 5.79 -15.40 6.87
N TYR A 189 5.91 -14.09 6.65
CA TYR A 189 4.85 -13.12 6.83
C TYR A 189 4.94 -12.03 5.75
N VAL A 190 3.81 -11.65 5.19
CA VAL A 190 3.67 -10.39 4.43
C VAL A 190 2.22 -9.93 4.47
N ARG A 191 2.01 -8.62 4.61
CA ARG A 191 0.71 -7.99 4.38
C ARG A 191 0.64 -7.55 2.92
N VAL A 192 -0.40 -8.00 2.22
CA VAL A 192 -0.67 -7.67 0.82
C VAL A 192 -1.82 -6.69 0.77
N ASP A 193 -1.55 -5.46 0.34
CA ASP A 193 -2.54 -4.40 0.21
C ASP A 193 -3.13 -4.47 -1.20
N LEU A 194 -4.46 -4.56 -1.29
CA LEU A 194 -5.22 -4.74 -2.52
C LEU A 194 -6.30 -3.66 -2.63
N TYR A 195 -6.32 -2.95 -3.74
CA TYR A 195 -7.42 -2.08 -4.11
C TYR A 195 -8.49 -2.85 -4.88
N ASN A 196 -9.76 -2.58 -4.59
CA ASN A 196 -10.90 -3.10 -5.37
C ASN A 196 -11.69 -1.96 -5.98
N ILE A 197 -11.78 -1.93 -7.30
CA ILE A 197 -12.50 -0.86 -8.01
C ILE A 197 -13.44 -1.50 -9.00
N LYS A 198 -14.73 -1.46 -8.67
CA LYS A 198 -15.80 -2.01 -9.52
C LYS A 198 -15.51 -3.46 -9.93
N GLY A 199 -14.94 -4.24 -9.00
CA GLY A 199 -14.59 -5.65 -9.17
C GLY A 199 -13.19 -5.93 -9.75
N LYS A 200 -12.44 -4.90 -10.16
CA LYS A 200 -11.04 -5.03 -10.58
C LYS A 200 -10.10 -4.91 -9.38
N ILE A 201 -9.18 -5.86 -9.24
CA ILE A 201 -8.23 -5.91 -8.13
C ILE A 201 -6.88 -5.39 -8.61
N PHE A 202 -6.28 -4.49 -7.83
CA PHE A 202 -4.92 -4.00 -8.04
C PHE A 202 -4.08 -4.23 -6.79
N VAL A 203 -2.84 -4.67 -6.96
CA VAL A 203 -1.85 -4.76 -5.89
C VAL A 203 -1.33 -3.34 -5.61
N GLY A 204 -1.45 -2.91 -4.37
CA GLY A 204 -1.00 -1.60 -3.91
C GLY A 204 0.38 -1.66 -3.26
N GLU A 205 0.56 -2.52 -2.26
CA GLU A 205 1.76 -2.58 -1.43
C GLU A 205 2.00 -4.00 -0.92
N LEU A 206 3.27 -4.36 -0.72
CA LEU A 206 3.70 -5.49 0.10
C LEU A 206 4.43 -4.95 1.34
N THR A 207 3.92 -5.26 2.52
CA THR A 207 4.47 -4.77 3.80
C THR A 207 4.95 -5.93 4.65
N PHE A 208 6.25 -5.93 4.96
CA PHE A 208 6.90 -7.01 5.71
C PHE A 208 6.90 -6.79 7.23
N THR A 209 6.75 -5.54 7.68
CA THR A 209 6.73 -5.17 9.11
C THR A 209 5.56 -4.23 9.39
N HIS A 210 4.36 -4.80 9.45
CA HIS A 210 3.15 -4.01 9.69
C HIS A 210 3.24 -3.18 10.97
N GLY A 211 3.00 -1.87 10.88
CA GLY A 211 3.06 -0.95 12.02
C GLY A 211 4.42 -0.90 12.71
N GLY A 212 5.50 -1.27 12.01
CA GLY A 212 6.84 -1.44 12.59
C GLY A 212 6.92 -2.52 13.68
N GLY A 213 5.90 -3.39 13.80
CA GLY A 213 5.79 -4.36 14.89
C GLY A 213 5.45 -3.75 16.26
N THR A 214 4.88 -2.53 16.29
CA THR A 214 4.61 -1.79 17.54
C THR A 214 3.13 -1.53 17.82
N GLU A 215 2.23 -1.93 16.92
CA GLU A 215 0.80 -1.77 17.11
C GLU A 215 0.28 -2.67 18.26
N THR A 216 -0.69 -2.17 19.03
CA THR A 216 -1.18 -2.85 20.23
C THR A 216 -2.46 -3.63 19.96
N PHE A 217 -2.46 -4.92 20.31
CA PHE A 217 -3.65 -5.77 20.30
C PHE A 217 -4.52 -5.59 21.55
N ASN A 218 -5.83 -5.67 21.37
CA ASN A 218 -6.79 -5.82 22.46
C ASN A 218 -7.86 -6.87 22.09
N PRO A 219 -7.99 -7.97 22.85
CA PRO A 219 -7.19 -8.31 24.04
C PRO A 219 -5.74 -8.68 23.69
N LYS A 220 -4.82 -8.47 24.65
CA LYS A 220 -3.36 -8.63 24.43
C LYS A 220 -2.94 -10.05 24.02
N GLU A 221 -3.73 -11.06 24.33
CA GLU A 221 -3.46 -12.45 23.96
C GLU A 221 -3.35 -12.67 22.45
N TYR A 222 -4.00 -11.85 21.63
CA TYR A 222 -3.92 -11.95 20.16
C TYR A 222 -2.55 -11.62 19.60
N ASP A 223 -1.75 -10.82 20.31
CA ASP A 223 -0.35 -10.57 19.97
C ASP A 223 0.43 -11.89 19.94
N ARG A 224 0.24 -12.72 20.98
CA ARG A 224 0.85 -14.05 21.05
C ARG A 224 0.23 -15.03 20.06
N ILE A 225 -1.09 -15.07 19.90
CA ILE A 225 -1.77 -16.01 18.99
C ILE A 225 -1.29 -15.82 17.55
N LEU A 226 -1.17 -14.57 17.09
CA LEU A 226 -0.67 -14.26 15.74
C LEU A 226 0.86 -14.35 15.66
N GLY A 227 1.58 -14.04 16.74
CA GLY A 227 3.03 -14.24 16.81
C GLY A 227 3.43 -15.72 16.70
N ASP A 228 2.70 -16.62 17.35
CA ASP A 228 3.00 -18.06 17.38
C ASP A 228 2.80 -18.74 16.00
N ILE A 229 2.06 -18.12 15.08
CA ILE A 229 1.93 -18.60 13.68
C ILE A 229 2.94 -17.97 12.72
N TRP A 230 3.69 -16.96 13.18
CA TRP A 230 4.77 -16.38 12.39
C TRP A 230 6.04 -17.21 12.59
N GLU A 231 6.29 -18.13 11.67
CA GLU A 231 7.51 -18.95 11.67
C GLU A 231 8.69 -18.11 11.16
N ILE A 232 9.62 -17.70 12.02
CA ILE A 232 10.78 -16.86 11.64
C ILE A 232 11.95 -17.71 11.12
#